data_AF-I7BI91-F1
#
_entry.id   AF-I7BI91-F1
#
_cell.length_a   1.000
_cell.length_b   1.000
_cell.length_c   1.000
_cell.angle_alpha   90.00
_cell.angle_beta   90.00
_cell.angle_gamma   90.00
#
_symmetry.space_group_name_H-M   'P 1'
#
loop_
_entity.id
_entity.type
_entity.pdbx_description
1 polymer ?
#
loop_
_entity_poly.entity_id
_entity_poly.type
_entity_poly.pdbx_seq_one_letter_code
_entity_poly.pdbx_strand_id
1 'polypeptide(L)' 'MSRKLEDGRVVNIEITGSPENKKRIDVRVERGRHWVFAVQNQTAGLIMTLNADGQRVDDEIPSWIEPLLRQIGLEGVEK' A
#
# COMPACT_ATOMS: atom_id res chain seq x y z
N MET A 1 -0.60 -11.41 -0.08
CA MET A 1 -1.32 -11.68 -1.35
C MET A 1 -0.52 -11.08 -2.49
N SER A 2 -0.29 -11.82 -3.58
CA SER A 2 0.36 -11.33 -4.81
C SER A 2 -0.67 -11.08 -5.91
N ARG A 3 -0.52 -10.01 -6.69
CA ARG A 3 -1.43 -9.64 -7.79
C ARG A 3 -0.68 -9.06 -8.98
N LYS A 4 -1.14 -9.38 -10.19
CA LYS A 4 -0.68 -8.73 -11.43
C LYS A 4 -1.58 -7.54 -11.78
N LEU A 5 -0.98 -6.39 -12.07
CA LEU A 5 -1.65 -5.19 -12.57
C LEU A 5 -1.86 -5.28 -14.09
N GLU A 6 -2.73 -4.43 -14.64
CA GLU A 6 -3.04 -4.39 -16.08
C GLU A 6 -1.82 -4.05 -16.95
N ASP A 7 -0.87 -3.29 -16.41
CA ASP A 7 0.40 -2.94 -17.06
C ASP A 7 1.48 -4.03 -16.97
N GLY A 8 1.15 -5.19 -16.39
CA GLY A 8 2.04 -6.34 -16.29
C GLY A 8 2.89 -6.41 -15.02
N ARG A 9 2.91 -5.37 -14.17
CA ARG A 9 3.64 -5.39 -12.89
C ARG A 9 3.04 -6.39 -11.91
N VAL A 10 3.88 -7.00 -11.08
CA VAL A 10 3.45 -7.85 -9.97
C VAL A 10 3.61 -7.08 -8.65
N VAL A 11 2.53 -7.02 -7.88
CA VAL A 11 2.43 -6.32 -6.60
C VAL A 11 2.12 -7.32 -5.50
N ASN A 12 2.88 -7.25 -4.42
CA ASN A 12 2.62 -7.96 -3.19
C ASN A 12 1.98 -7.02 -2.17
N ILE A 13 0.83 -7.42 -1.66
CA ILE A 13 0.14 -6.75 -0.56
C ILE A 13 0.27 -7.62 0.67
N GLU A 14 0.85 -7.06 1.71
CA GLU A 14 0.93 -7.65 3.03
C GLU A 14 0.14 -6.78 4.00
N ILE A 15 -0.81 -7.38 4.71
CA ILE A 15 -1.61 -6.71 5.73
C ILE A 15 -1.16 -7.28 7.06
N THR A 16 -0.59 -6.43 7.91
CA THR A 16 -0.11 -6.83 9.24
C THR A 16 -0.93 -6.13 10.33
N GLY A 17 -1.46 -6.89 11.30
CA GLY A 17 -2.18 -6.37 12.48
C GLY A 17 -3.58 -6.98 12.72
N SER A 18 -4.13 -6.76 13.92
CA SER A 18 -5.52 -7.10 14.29
C SER A 18 -6.44 -5.88 14.11
N PRO A 19 -7.77 -6.06 14.01
CA PRO A 19 -8.74 -4.96 13.85
C PRO A 19 -8.72 -3.89 14.95
N GLU A 20 -8.09 -4.21 16.08
CA GLU A 20 -8.13 -3.43 17.32
C GLU A 20 -6.92 -2.48 17.44
N ASN A 21 -5.93 -2.65 16.56
CA ASN A 21 -4.69 -1.89 16.58
C ASN A 21 -4.27 -1.57 15.15
N LYS A 22 -4.22 -0.26 14.82
CA LYS A 22 -3.76 0.36 13.55
C LYS A 22 -3.29 -0.68 12.50
N LYS A 23 -4.19 -1.16 11.63
CA LYS A 23 -3.80 -2.15 10.62
C LYS A 23 -2.76 -1.51 9.70
N ARG A 24 -1.63 -2.16 9.50
CA ARG A 24 -0.59 -1.71 8.57
C ARG A 24 -0.76 -2.44 7.25
N ILE A 25 -0.65 -1.72 6.15
CA ILE A 25 -0.68 -2.29 4.80
C ILE A 25 0.61 -1.94 4.10
N ASP A 26 1.33 -2.96 3.67
CA ASP A 26 2.53 -2.85 2.88
C ASP A 26 2.20 -3.26 1.44
N VAL A 27 2.37 -2.33 0.50
CA VAL A 27 2.20 -2.55 -0.94
C VAL A 27 3.58 -2.50 -1.59
N ARG A 28 4.04 -3.61 -2.15
CA ARG A 28 5.38 -3.72 -2.75
C ARG A 28 5.30 -4.14 -4.21
N VAL A 29 5.90 -3.35 -5.10
CA VAL A 29 6.16 -3.77 -6.49
C VAL A 29 7.46 -4.57 -6.51
N GLU A 30 7.47 -5.70 -7.21
CA GLU A 30 8.70 -6.49 -7.38
C GLU A 30 9.80 -5.65 -8.03
N ARG A 31 10.99 -5.60 -7.40
CA ARG A 31 12.13 -4.74 -7.81
C ARG A 31 11.77 -3.25 -7.96
N GLY A 32 10.76 -2.78 -7.23
CA GLY A 32 10.23 -1.43 -7.35
C GLY A 32 9.99 -0.75 -6.01
N ARG A 33 9.09 0.23 -6.04
CA ARG A 33 8.70 0.99 -4.85
C ARG A 33 7.90 0.15 -3.86
N HIS A 34 7.95 0.54 -2.59
CA HIS A 34 7.21 -0.03 -1.48
C HIS A 34 6.51 1.09 -0.71
N TRP A 35 5.18 1.02 -0.62
CA TRP A 35 4.35 1.95 0.14
C TRP A 35 3.85 1.30 1.43
N VAL A 36 3.90 2.05 2.52
CA VAL A 36 3.42 1.62 3.83
C VAL A 36 2.30 2.54 4.28
N PHE A 37 1.16 1.96 4.58
CA PHE A 37 -0.03 2.67 5.04
C PHE A 37 -0.38 2.24 6.47
N ALA A 38 -0.89 3.19 7.26
CA ALA A 38 -1.63 2.92 8.48
C ALA A 38 -3.12 3.05 8.19
N VAL A 39 -3.90 2.09 8.66
CA VAL A 39 -5.36 2.13 8.55
C VAL A 39 -5.94 2.66 9.85
N GLN A 40 -6.75 3.70 9.73
CA GLN A 40 -7.56 4.27 10.79
C GLN A 40 -8.94 4.56 10.23
N ASN A 41 -10.00 4.16 10.93
CA ASN A 41 -11.40 4.37 10.50
C ASN A 41 -11.66 3.93 9.05
N GLN A 42 -11.15 2.75 8.66
CA GLN A 42 -11.24 2.21 7.28
C GLN A 42 -10.56 3.05 6.18
N THR A 43 -9.82 4.08 6.55
CA THR A 43 -9.00 4.90 5.64
C THR A 43 -7.53 4.53 5.79
N ALA A 44 -6.82 4.36 4.67
CA ALA A 44 -5.38 4.11 4.65
C ALA A 44 -4.59 5.43 4.48
N GLY A 45 -3.95 5.90 5.55
CA GLY A 45 -3.01 7.02 5.49
C GLY A 45 -1.61 6.55 5.14
N LEU A 46 -0.96 7.17 4.14
CA LEU A 46 0.43 6.89 3.79
C LEU A 46 1.36 7.31 4.93
N ILE A 47 2.26 6.40 5.33
CA ILE A 47 3.28 6.68 6.37
C ILE A 47 4.65 6.89 5.72
N MET A 48 4.96 6.07 4.71
CA MET A 48 6.26 6.12 4.02
C MET A 48 6.19 5.45 2.65
N THR A 49 7.03 5.96 1.75
CA THR A 49 7.38 5.33 0.48
C THR A 49 8.88 5.02 0.45
N LEU A 50 9.24 3.81 0.03
CA LEU A 50 10.62 3.35 -0.15
C LEU A 50 10.88 3.03 -1.63
N ASN A 51 12.11 3.25 -2.09
CA ASN A 51 12.57 2.72 -3.39
C ASN A 51 12.96 1.24 -3.29
N ALA A 52 13.46 0.67 -4.40
CA ALA A 52 13.88 -0.72 -4.45
C ALA A 52 15.05 -1.05 -3.51
N ASP A 53 15.87 -0.06 -3.17
CA ASP A 53 17.00 -0.16 -2.24
C ASP A 53 16.58 0.02 -0.76
N GLY A 54 15.29 0.20 -0.50
CA GLY A 54 14.75 0.43 0.85
C GLY A 54 14.99 1.85 1.39
N GLN A 55 15.41 2.79 0.56
CA GLN A 55 15.61 4.19 0.94
C GLN A 55 14.29 4.95 0.86
N ARG A 56 14.05 5.86 1.81
CA ARG A 56 12.88 6.73 1.79
C ARG A 56 12.92 7.66 0.58
N VAL A 57 11.80 7.73 -0.13
CA VAL A 57 11.58 8.63 -1.26
C VAL A 57 10.36 9.51 -1.02
N ASP A 58 9.96 10.26 -2.03
CA ASP A 58 8.81 11.12 -2.03
C ASP A 58 7.50 10.38 -1.70
N ASP A 59 6.60 11.07 -1.01
CA ASP A 59 5.29 10.55 -0.59
C ASP A 59 4.27 10.64 -1.75
N GLU A 60 4.62 10.05 -2.90
CA GLU A 60 3.72 9.93 -4.05
C GLU A 60 2.95 8.60 -3.98
N ILE A 61 1.61 8.69 -4.07
CA ILE A 61 0.71 7.55 -4.16
C ILE A 61 0.26 7.41 -5.62
N PRO A 62 0.71 6.38 -6.34
CA PRO A 62 0.20 6.11 -7.68
C PRO A 62 -1.31 5.86 -7.69
N SER A 63 -1.98 6.34 -8.75
CA SER A 63 -3.43 6.22 -8.92
C SER A 63 -3.99 4.79 -8.89
N TRP A 64 -3.16 3.78 -9.17
CA TRP A 64 -3.58 2.37 -9.13
C TRP A 64 -3.66 1.79 -7.70
N ILE A 65 -3.07 2.46 -6.70
CA ILE A 65 -3.08 1.96 -5.31
C ILE A 65 -4.47 2.12 -4.68
N GLU A 66 -5.16 3.24 -4.92
CA GLU A 66 -6.46 3.47 -4.31
C GLU A 66 -7.51 2.40 -4.72
N PRO A 67 -7.70 2.07 -6.00
CA PRO A 67 -8.57 0.96 -6.40
C PRO A 67 -8.15 -0.37 -5.76
N LEU A 68 -6.85 -0.60 -5.59
CA LEU A 68 -6.33 -1.82 -4.95
C LEU A 68 -6.71 -1.91 -3.47
N LEU A 69 -6.58 -0.80 -2.73
CA LEU A 69 -6.93 -0.72 -1.32
C LEU A 69 -8.45 -0.79 -1.10
N ARG A 70 -9.26 -0.22 -2.00
CA ARG A 70 -10.73 -0.37 -1.94
C ARG A 70 -11.18 -1.82 -2.10
N GLN A 71 -10.52 -2.60 -2.96
CA GLN A 71 -10.87 -4.00 -3.17
C GLN A 71 -10.60 -4.90 -1.95
N ILE A 72 -9.75 -4.48 -1.02
CA ILE A 72 -9.53 -5.18 0.26
C ILE A 72 -10.40 -4.65 1.40
N GLY A 73 -11.39 -3.79 1.09
CA GLY A 73 -12.42 -3.32 2.04
C GLY A 73 -12.11 -1.98 2.72
N LEU A 74 -11.17 -1.19 2.20
CA LEU A 74 -10.94 0.18 2.66
C LEU A 74 -11.82 1.19 1.93
N GLU A 75 -12.20 2.27 2.60
CA GLU A 75 -13.13 3.27 2.07
C GLU A 75 -12.41 4.43 1.39
N GLY A 76 -11.14 4.67 1.73
CA GLY A 76 -10.32 5.72 1.13
C GLY A 76 -8.82 5.55 1.40
N VAL A 77 -8.02 6.36 0.72
CA VAL A 77 -6.59 6.52 1.02
C VAL A 77 -6.22 8.00 1.06
N GLU A 78 -5.43 8.35 2.06
CA GLU A 78 -4.98 9.70 2.35
C GLU A 78 -3.46 9.78 2.30
N LYS A 79 -2.95 10.97 1.99
CA LYS A 79 -1.52 11.28 1.99
C LYS A 79 -1.09 11.85 3.33
#